data_AF-A0A9W8XXE0-F1
#
_entry.id   AF-A0A9W8XXE0-F1
#
_cell.length_a   1.000
_cell.length_b   1.000
_cell.length_c   1.000
_cell.angle_alpha   90.00
_cell.angle_beta   90.00
_cell.angle_gamma   90.00
#
_symmetry.space_group_name_H-M   'P 1'
#
loop_
_entity.id
_entity.type
_entity.pdbx_description
1 polymer ?
#
loop_
_entity_poly.entity_id
_entity_poly.type
_entity_poly.pdbx_seq_one_letter_code
_entity_poly.pdbx_strand_id
1 'polypeptide(L)'
;MASSGGPDHVPRYGGFSRFELELEFVQCLANPAYLNYLAQQKILDKPDFVAYLGYLQYFKDPKYSKFLHHPGPTLRSLELLQQERFRTEILNPSLFNYMTMEGLKNAIPADNKD
;
A
#
# COMPACT_ATOMS: atom_id res chain seq x y z
N MET A 1 32.10 -23.27 17.44
CA MET A 1 32.02 -22.02 16.65
C MET A 1 30.82 -21.24 17.15
N ALA A 2 31.04 -20.25 18.01
CA ALA A 2 29.97 -19.47 18.62
C ALA A 2 29.99 -18.03 18.10
N SER A 3 28.78 -17.49 17.95
CA SER A 3 28.40 -16.08 17.96
C SER A 3 28.71 -15.22 16.72
N SER A 4 27.66 -14.97 15.93
CA SER A 4 27.46 -13.72 15.18
C SER A 4 26.04 -13.19 15.42
N GLY A 5 25.64 -13.07 16.68
CA GLY A 5 24.35 -12.51 17.10
C GLY A 5 24.56 -11.20 17.85
N GLY A 6 24.95 -10.14 17.13
CA GLY A 6 24.91 -8.78 17.67
C GLY A 6 23.46 -8.25 17.74
N PRO A 7 23.18 -7.24 18.58
CA PRO A 7 21.83 -6.70 18.81
C PRO A 7 21.17 -6.07 17.56
N ASP A 8 21.90 -5.94 16.46
CA ASP A 8 21.49 -5.18 15.26
C ASP A 8 21.12 -6.05 14.05
N HIS A 9 21.02 -7.38 14.20
CA HIS A 9 20.71 -8.26 13.08
C HIS A 9 19.21 -8.26 12.77
N VAL A 10 18.73 -7.22 12.07
CA VAL A 10 17.39 -7.20 11.46
C VAL A 10 17.28 -8.39 10.50
N PRO A 11 16.33 -9.32 10.71
CA PRO A 11 16.14 -10.44 9.80
C PRO A 11 15.92 -9.94 8.37
N ARG A 12 16.69 -10.53 7.44
CA ARG A 12 16.55 -10.27 6.00
C ARG A 12 15.85 -11.44 5.33
N TYR A 13 14.94 -11.14 4.42
CA TYR A 13 14.20 -12.11 3.62
C TYR A 13 14.56 -11.89 2.15
N GLY A 14 15.23 -12.85 1.53
CA GLY A 14 15.71 -12.70 0.15
C GLY A 14 16.65 -11.51 -0.06
N GLY A 15 17.35 -11.06 0.99
CA GLY A 15 18.23 -9.89 0.95
C GLY A 15 17.60 -8.58 1.42
N PHE A 16 16.27 -8.51 1.53
CA PHE A 16 15.53 -7.32 1.92
C PHE A 16 15.18 -7.32 3.40
N SER A 17 15.24 -6.14 4.01
CA SER A 17 14.70 -5.90 5.35
C SER A 17 13.17 -5.93 5.32
N ARG A 18 12.57 -6.17 6.50
CA ARG A 18 11.11 -6.06 6.65
C ARG A 18 10.57 -4.70 6.21
N PHE A 19 11.29 -3.62 6.50
CA PHE A 19 10.87 -2.27 6.12
C PHE A 19 10.79 -2.11 4.60
N GLU A 20 11.78 -2.59 3.85
CA GLU A 20 11.79 -2.52 2.38
C GLU A 20 10.61 -3.29 1.77
N LEU A 21 10.32 -4.48 2.31
CA LEU A 21 9.18 -5.29 1.88
C LEU A 21 7.84 -4.60 2.20
N GLU A 22 7.71 -4.03 3.39
CA GLU A 22 6.52 -3.27 3.80
C GLU A 22 6.34 -2.02 2.93
N LEU A 23 7.44 -1.32 2.61
CA LEU A 23 7.44 -0.13 1.76
C LEU A 23 6.99 -0.46 0.34
N GLU A 24 7.55 -1.50 -0.29
CA GLU A 24 7.10 -1.94 -1.62
C GLU A 24 5.63 -2.35 -1.60
N PHE A 25 5.23 -3.16 -0.62
CA PHE A 25 3.85 -3.60 -0.48
C PHE A 25 2.87 -2.43 -0.34
N VAL A 26 3.18 -1.47 0.53
CA VAL A 26 2.34 -0.28 0.74
C VAL A 26 2.21 0.52 -0.54
N GLN A 27 3.29 0.70 -1.30
CA GLN A 27 3.24 1.39 -2.59
C GLN A 27 2.39 0.67 -3.64
N CYS A 28 2.35 -0.67 -3.63
CA CYS A 28 1.44 -1.42 -4.51
C CYS A 28 -0.05 -1.14 -4.22
N LEU A 29 -0.42 -0.71 -3.01
CA LEU A 29 -1.80 -0.37 -2.66
C LEU A 29 -2.33 0.86 -3.41
N ALA A 30 -1.46 1.68 -4.01
CA ALA A 30 -1.90 2.76 -4.88
C ALA A 30 -2.49 2.27 -6.21
N ASN A 31 -2.26 1.01 -6.60
CA ASN A 31 -2.74 0.44 -7.85
C ASN A 31 -4.16 -0.17 -7.68
N PRO A 32 -5.20 0.38 -8.33
CA PRO A 32 -6.57 -0.12 -8.23
C PRO A 32 -6.72 -1.58 -8.69
N ALA A 33 -5.93 -2.03 -9.67
CA ALA A 33 -5.96 -3.41 -10.15
C ALA A 33 -5.43 -4.39 -9.09
N TYR A 34 -4.43 -3.97 -8.32
CA TYR A 34 -3.91 -4.77 -7.22
C TYR A 34 -4.94 -4.86 -6.08
N LEU A 35 -5.58 -3.74 -5.72
CA LEU A 35 -6.66 -3.75 -4.73
C LEU A 35 -7.82 -4.66 -5.15
N ASN A 36 -8.22 -4.59 -6.42
CA ASN A 36 -9.28 -5.43 -6.97
C ASN A 36 -8.90 -6.91 -6.92
N TYR A 37 -7.66 -7.26 -7.27
CA TYR A 37 -7.14 -8.63 -7.12
C TYR A 37 -7.22 -9.12 -5.67
N LEU A 38 -6.76 -8.33 -4.69
CA LEU A 38 -6.83 -8.69 -3.28
C LEU A 38 -8.28 -8.88 -2.80
N ALA A 39 -9.20 -8.05 -3.27
CA ALA A 39 -10.63 -8.14 -2.97
C ALA A 39 -11.24 -9.43 -3.56
N GLN A 40 -10.95 -9.76 -4.82
CA GLN A 40 -11.44 -10.98 -5.48
C GLN A 40 -10.97 -12.25 -4.77
N GLN A 41 -9.74 -12.25 -4.24
CA GLN A 41 -9.19 -13.36 -3.47
C GLN A 41 -9.69 -13.42 -2.01
N LYS A 42 -10.61 -12.52 -1.62
CA LYS A 42 -11.12 -12.39 -0.23
C LYS A 42 -10.02 -12.21 0.81
N ILE A 43 -8.88 -11.66 0.39
CA ILE A 43 -7.75 -11.39 1.30
C ILE A 43 -8.10 -10.20 2.19
N LEU A 44 -8.79 -9.20 1.62
CA LEU A 44 -9.25 -8.00 2.33
C LEU A 44 -10.30 -8.30 3.41
N ASP A 45 -10.93 -9.46 3.39
CA ASP A 45 -11.93 -9.88 4.39
C ASP A 45 -11.28 -10.54 5.62
N LYS A 46 -10.01 -10.93 5.52
CA LYS A 46 -9.31 -11.64 6.60
C LYS A 46 -8.97 -10.66 7.74
N PRO A 47 -9.39 -10.91 8.98
CA PRO A 47 -9.16 -9.99 10.10
C PRO A 47 -7.68 -9.73 10.34
N ASP A 48 -6.84 -10.77 10.24
CA ASP A 48 -5.38 -10.64 10.40
C ASP A 48 -4.76 -9.72 9.34
N PHE A 49 -5.28 -9.76 8.11
CA PHE A 49 -4.80 -8.89 7.03
C PHE A 49 -5.25 -7.44 7.22
N VAL A 50 -6.50 -7.22 7.68
CA VAL A 50 -6.99 -5.89 8.02
C VAL A 50 -6.19 -5.29 9.18
N ALA A 51 -5.88 -6.09 10.20
CA ALA A 51 -5.03 -5.70 11.31
C ALA A 51 -3.61 -5.33 10.82
N TYR A 52 -3.06 -6.08 9.87
CA TYR A 52 -1.78 -5.77 9.26
C TYR A 52 -1.80 -4.45 8.47
N LEU A 53 -2.84 -4.19 7.69
CA LEU A 53 -3.05 -2.88 7.05
C LEU A 53 -3.19 -1.75 8.09
N GLY A 54 -3.79 -2.04 9.24
CA GLY A 54 -3.86 -1.12 10.37
C GLY A 54 -2.48 -0.82 10.96
N TYR A 55 -1.64 -1.83 11.13
CA TYR A 55 -0.24 -1.68 11.54
C TYR A 55 0.54 -0.81 10.54
N LEU A 56 0.37 -1.03 9.23
CA LEU A 56 1.07 -0.28 8.18
C LEU A 56 0.70 1.22 8.12
N GLN A 57 -0.33 1.67 8.85
CA GLN A 57 -0.66 3.09 8.95
C GLN A 57 0.48 3.95 9.52
N TYR A 58 1.51 3.36 10.14
CA TYR A 58 2.70 4.09 10.56
C TYR A 58 3.40 4.82 9.40
N PHE A 59 3.23 4.37 8.14
CA PHE A 59 3.73 5.07 6.96
C PHE A 59 3.15 6.48 6.77
N LYS A 60 2.07 6.85 7.48
CA LYS A 60 1.52 8.22 7.50
C LYS A 60 2.45 9.22 8.19
N ASP A 61 3.29 8.78 9.12
CA ASP A 61 4.23 9.66 9.81
C ASP A 61 5.31 10.18 8.82
N PRO A 62 5.59 11.50 8.78
CA PRO A 62 6.63 12.11 7.95
C PRO A 62 7.99 11.40 7.97
N LYS A 63 8.34 10.76 9.08
CA LYS A 63 9.56 9.96 9.22
C LYS A 63 9.64 8.83 8.17
N TYR A 64 8.50 8.28 7.77
CA TYR A 64 8.40 7.13 6.86
C TYR A 64 7.79 7.51 5.50
N SER A 65 6.81 8.42 5.47
CA SER A 65 6.12 8.79 4.22
C SER A 65 7.06 9.39 3.17
N LYS A 66 8.18 9.99 3.60
CA LYS A 66 9.23 10.51 2.71
C LYS A 66 9.86 9.46 1.78
N PHE A 67 9.71 8.17 2.09
CA PHE A 67 10.22 7.08 1.27
C PHE A 67 9.21 6.60 0.20
N LEU A 68 7.96 7.09 0.23
CA LEU A 68 6.94 6.73 -0.75
C LEU A 68 7.12 7.56 -2.03
N HIS A 69 7.06 6.91 -3.20
CA HIS A 69 7.10 7.60 -4.49
C HIS A 69 5.85 8.47 -4.72
N HIS A 70 4.68 7.96 -4.33
CA HIS A 70 3.40 8.63 -4.50
C HIS A 70 2.61 8.60 -3.18
N PRO A 71 2.98 9.43 -2.19
CA PRO A 71 2.41 9.34 -0.84
C PRO A 71 0.90 9.57 -0.81
N GLY A 72 0.37 10.50 -1.61
CA GLY A 72 -1.07 10.81 -1.63
C GLY A 72 -1.96 9.60 -1.97
N PRO A 73 -1.86 9.03 -3.19
CA PRO A 73 -2.66 7.86 -3.59
C PRO A 73 -2.44 6.64 -2.70
N THR A 74 -1.19 6.42 -2.28
CA THR A 74 -0.80 5.29 -1.43
C THR A 74 -1.47 5.36 -0.06
N LEU A 75 -1.28 6.48 0.65
CA LEU A 75 -1.83 6.67 2.00
C LEU A 75 -3.35 6.75 1.98
N ARG A 76 -3.94 7.37 0.95
CA ARG A 76 -5.41 7.39 0.76
C ARG A 76 -5.96 5.98 0.64
N SER A 77 -5.34 5.13 -0.16
CA SER A 77 -5.79 3.73 -0.35
C SER A 77 -5.66 2.93 0.94
N LEU A 78 -4.52 3.07 1.64
CA LEU A 78 -4.28 2.42 2.93
C LEU A 78 -5.30 2.84 4.01
N GLU A 79 -5.70 4.10 4.01
CA GLU A 79 -6.77 4.62 4.89
C GLU A 79 -8.14 4.06 4.54
N LEU A 80 -8.53 4.11 3.26
CA LEU A 80 -9.82 3.61 2.81
C LEU A 80 -9.98 2.11 3.06
N LEU A 81 -8.91 1.32 2.95
CA LEU A 81 -8.92 -0.12 3.23
C LEU A 81 -9.27 -0.48 4.69
N GLN A 82 -9.18 0.46 5.63
CA GLN A 82 -9.69 0.23 6.99
C GLN A 82 -11.22 0.21 7.05
N GLN A 83 -11.88 0.81 6.06
CA GLN A 83 -13.34 0.82 5.95
C GLN A 83 -13.82 -0.44 5.24
N GLU A 84 -14.59 -1.28 5.95
CA GLU A 84 -15.15 -2.50 5.38
C GLU A 84 -15.96 -2.23 4.10
N ARG A 85 -16.74 -1.15 4.10
CA ARG A 85 -17.49 -0.70 2.92
C ARG A 85 -16.60 -0.57 1.69
N PHE A 86 -15.45 0.10 1.81
CA PHE A 86 -14.53 0.28 0.68
C PHE A 86 -13.95 -1.06 0.19
N ARG A 87 -13.59 -1.97 1.12
CA ARG A 87 -13.08 -3.30 0.76
C ARG A 87 -14.05 -4.08 -0.12
N THR A 88 -15.35 -3.94 0.15
CA THR A 88 -16.41 -4.54 -0.68
C THR A 88 -16.67 -3.76 -1.98
N GLU A 89 -16.67 -2.43 -1.93
CA GLU A 89 -16.96 -1.57 -3.08
C GLU A 89 -15.87 -1.62 -4.16
N ILE A 90 -14.62 -1.97 -3.83
CA ILE A 90 -13.53 -2.13 -4.81
C ILE A 90 -13.88 -3.14 -5.93
N LEU A 91 -14.75 -4.12 -5.65
CA LEU A 91 -15.22 -5.08 -6.65
C LEU A 91 -16.21 -4.46 -7.66
N ASN A 92 -16.78 -3.30 -7.36
CA ASN A 92 -17.71 -2.61 -8.23
C ASN A 92 -16.95 -2.05 -9.46
N PRO A 93 -17.32 -2.44 -10.70
CA PRO A 93 -16.67 -1.97 -11.92
C PRO A 93 -16.65 -0.44 -12.05
N SER A 94 -17.69 0.25 -11.60
CA SER A 94 -17.78 1.71 -11.66
C SER A 94 -16.73 2.37 -10.76
N LEU A 95 -16.55 1.88 -9.53
CA LEU A 95 -15.51 2.39 -8.62
C LEU A 95 -14.11 2.06 -9.14
N PHE A 96 -13.89 0.83 -9.59
CA PHE A 96 -12.63 0.39 -10.18
C PHE A 96 -12.20 1.27 -11.37
N ASN A 97 -13.13 1.52 -12.30
CA ASN A 97 -12.88 2.38 -13.46
C ASN A 97 -12.59 3.82 -13.04
N TYR A 98 -13.35 4.35 -12.08
CA TYR A 98 -13.11 5.69 -11.55
C TYR A 98 -11.70 5.81 -10.94
N MET A 99 -11.30 4.89 -10.06
CA MET A 99 -9.97 4.91 -9.45
C MET A 99 -8.85 4.77 -10.49
N THR A 100 -9.05 3.94 -11.51
CA THR A 100 -8.10 3.78 -12.63
C THR A 100 -7.94 5.08 -13.41
N MET A 101 -9.05 5.72 -13.78
CA MET A 101 -9.03 6.99 -14.51
C MET A 101 -8.41 8.12 -13.68
N GLU A 102 -8.71 8.21 -12.38
CA GLU A 102 -8.09 9.18 -11.49
C GLU A 102 -6.58 8.96 -11.35
N GLY A 103 -6.14 7.70 -11.28
CA GLY A 103 -4.71 7.35 -11.30
C GLY A 103 -4.01 7.82 -12.56
N LEU A 104 -4.63 7.62 -13.73
CA LEU A 104 -4.09 8.07 -15.02
C LEU A 104 -4.01 9.60 -15.12
N LYS A 105 -5.05 10.33 -14.67
CA LYS A 105 -5.03 11.80 -14.67
C LYS A 105 -3.89 12.36 -13.84
N ASN A 106 -3.63 11.78 -12.66
CA ASN A 106 -2.55 12.23 -11.78
C ASN A 106 -1.15 11.88 -12.31
N ALA A 107 -1.04 10.92 -13.24
CA ALA A 107 0.21 10.55 -13.88
C ALA A 107 0.57 11.46 -15.08
N ILE A 108 -0.41 12.18 -15.63
CA ILE A 108 -0.20 13.16 -16.70
C ILE A 108 0.20 14.49 -16.04
N PRO A 109 1.42 15.00 -16.26
CA PRO A 109 1.80 16.33 -15.79
C PRO A 109 0.83 17.37 -16.37
N ALA A 110 0.44 18.36 -15.56
CA ALA A 110 -0.34 19.47 -16.09
C ALA A 110 0.41 20.10 -17.27
N ASP A 111 -0.26 20.22 -18.41
CA ASP A 111 0.27 20.91 -19.59
C ASP A 111 0.48 22.37 -19.18
N ASN A 112 1.71 22.73 -18.82
CA ASN A 112 2.09 24.11 -18.55
C ASN A 112 2.05 24.87 -19.88
N LYS A 113 0.87 25.32 -20.27
CA LYS A 113 0.72 26.38 -21.26
C LYS A 113 1.00 27.70 -20.57
N ASP A 114 2.27 28.11 -20.62
CA ASP A 114 2.67 29.51 -20.56
C ASP A 114 2.31 30.23 -21.88
#